data_AF-A0A6N7BL16-F1
#
_entry.id   AF-A0A6N7BL16-F1
#
_cell.length_a   1.000
_cell.length_b   1.000
_cell.length_c   1.000
_cell.angle_alpha   90.00
_cell.angle_beta   90.00
_cell.angle_gamma   90.00
#
_symmetry.space_group_name_H-M   'P 1'
#
loop_
_entity.id
_entity.type
_entity.pdbx_description
1 polymer ?
#
loop_
_entity_poly.entity_id
_entity_poly.type
_entity_poly.pdbx_seq_one_letter_code
_entity_poly.pdbx_strand_id
1 'polypeptide(L)' 'MRIYKAICIDKHCDEDVEVFTTPKAAIEYCKQSVPPGYGLEEQELNSSMRSDGWIYYATYGGENSVRVEQGILNPEKRT' A
#
# COMPACT_ATOMS: atom_id res chain seq x y z
N MET A 1 -7.92 -8.80 14.48
CA MET A 1 -6.86 -9.45 13.66
C MET A 1 -6.03 -8.37 12.97
N ARG A 2 -4.70 -8.46 12.92
CA ARG A 2 -3.89 -7.50 12.13
C ARG A 2 -4.10 -7.76 10.64
N ILE A 3 -4.22 -6.68 9.87
CA ILE A 3 -4.35 -6.72 8.41
C ILE A 3 -3.43 -5.69 7.78
N TYR A 4 -3.15 -5.87 6.50
CA TYR A 4 -2.28 -5.01 5.71
C TYR A 4 -3.00 -4.69 4.40
N LYS A 5 -3.31 -3.42 4.18
CA LYS A 5 -3.98 -2.95 2.97
C LYS A 5 -2.90 -2.54 1.97
N ALA A 6 -2.77 -3.26 0.87
CA ALA A 6 -2.03 -2.79 -0.29
C ALA A 6 -2.92 -1.83 -1.06
N ILE A 7 -2.42 -0.63 -1.31
CA ILE A 7 -3.17 0.44 -1.98
C ILE A 7 -2.34 0.87 -3.19
N CYS A 8 -2.93 0.76 -4.38
CA CYS A 8 -2.30 1.12 -5.64
C CYS A 8 -3.08 2.27 -6.27
N ILE A 9 -2.40 3.39 -6.49
CA ILE A 9 -2.97 4.60 -7.09
C ILE A 9 -2.27 4.79 -8.43
N ASP A 10 -3.03 4.63 -9.51
CA ASP A 10 -2.61 4.92 -10.88
C ASP A 10 -3.48 6.06 -11.42
N LYS A 11 -2.91 7.03 -12.13
CA LYS A 11 -3.64 8.07 -12.85
C LYS A 11 -4.73 7.54 -13.80
N HIS A 12 -4.70 6.25 -14.13
CA HIS A 12 -5.66 5.58 -15.01
C HIS A 12 -6.71 4.72 -14.29
N CYS A 13 -6.54 4.42 -13.00
CA CYS A 13 -7.46 3.59 -12.21
C CYS A 13 -7.84 4.30 -10.91
N ASP A 14 -9.12 4.26 -10.56
CA ASP A 14 -9.54 4.54 -9.20
C ASP A 14 -8.81 3.55 -8.25
N GLU A 15 -8.39 4.04 -7.08
CA GLU A 15 -7.58 3.35 -6.08
C GLU A 15 -7.90 1.84 -5.98
N ASP A 16 -6.92 0.98 -6.28
CA ASP A 16 -7.04 -0.47 -6.12
C ASP A 16 -6.55 -0.89 -4.72
N VAL A 17 -7.39 -1.60 -3.97
CA VAL A 17 -7.14 -1.93 -2.57
C VAL A 17 -7.33 -3.43 -2.33
N GLU A 18 -6.25 -4.10 -1.94
CA GLU A 18 -6.23 -5.51 -1.62
C GLU A 18 -5.78 -5.74 -0.17
N VAL A 19 -6.42 -6.68 0.55
CA VAL A 19 -6.20 -6.88 1.99
C VAL A 19 -5.49 -8.20 2.29
N PHE A 20 -4.40 -8.13 3.04
CA PHE A 20 -3.55 -9.27 3.39
C PHE A 20 -3.45 -9.46 4.91
N THR A 21 -3.09 -10.67 5.32
CA THR A 21 -2.81 -11.03 6.72
C THR A 21 -1.33 -10.92 7.08
N THR A 22 -0.44 -10.69 6.10
CA THR A 22 1.00 -10.50 6.32
C THR A 22 1.52 -9.26 5.59
N PRO A 23 2.51 -8.54 6.14
CA PRO A 23 3.05 -7.34 5.51
C PRO A 23 3.83 -7.69 4.23
N LYS A 24 4.55 -8.81 4.23
CA LYS A 24 5.36 -9.25 3.09
C LYS A 24 4.50 -9.45 1.84
N ALA A 25 3.38 -10.16 1.96
CA ALA A 25 2.48 -10.39 0.83
C ALA A 25 1.88 -9.09 0.28
N ALA A 26 1.48 -8.15 1.15
CA ALA A 26 0.98 -6.85 0.72
C ALA A 26 2.04 -6.03 -0.05
N ILE A 27 3.28 -6.03 0.44
CA ILE A 27 4.40 -5.34 -0.22
C ILE A 27 4.72 -6.00 -1.57
N GLU A 28 4.76 -7.34 -1.63
CA GLU A 28 4.98 -8.07 -2.87
C GLU A 28 3.89 -7.79 -3.90
N TYR A 29 2.62 -7.71 -3.46
CA TYR A 29 1.52 -7.31 -4.33
C TYR A 29 1.70 -5.90 -4.89
N CYS A 30 2.01 -4.91 -4.04
CA CYS A 30 2.31 -3.54 -4.50
C CYS A 30 3.46 -3.49 -5.52
N LYS A 31 4.48 -4.33 -5.37
CA LYS A 31 5.59 -4.39 -6.33
C LYS A 31 5.19 -5.02 -7.66
N GLN A 32 4.28 -5.99 -7.63
CA GLN A 32 3.79 -6.71 -8.80
C GLN A 32 2.69 -5.95 -9.57
N SER A 33 1.97 -5.05 -8.90
CA SER A 33 0.95 -4.21 -9.54
C SER A 33 1.54 -3.10 -10.42
N VAL A 34 2.83 -2.80 -10.26
CA VAL A 34 3.55 -1.82 -11.07
C VAL A 34 3.70 -2.35 -12.51
N PRO A 35 3.26 -1.61 -13.54
CA PRO A 35 3.35 -2.08 -14.91
C PRO A 35 4.81 -2.34 -15.36
N PRO A 36 5.05 -3.35 -16.21
CA PRO A 36 6.38 -3.64 -16.74
C PRO A 36 7.03 -2.41 -17.41
N GLY A 37 8.32 -2.21 -17.17
CA GLY A 37 9.08 -1.10 -17.74
C GLY A 37 9.09 0.18 -16.92
N TYR A 38 8.28 0.27 -15.86
CA TYR A 38 8.38 1.34 -14.87
C TYR A 38 9.39 0.99 -13.78
N GLY A 39 10.24 1.96 -13.44
CA GLY A 39 11.08 1.89 -12.25
C GLY A 39 10.24 2.18 -11.00
N LEU A 40 10.38 1.33 -9.98
CA LEU A 40 9.78 1.53 -8.68
C LEU A 40 10.79 2.23 -7.76
N GLU A 41 10.42 3.38 -7.23
CA GLU A 41 11.27 4.18 -6.36
C GLU A 41 10.74 4.09 -4.92
N GLU A 42 11.35 3.22 -4.12
CA GLU A 42 11.01 3.09 -2.70
C GLU A 42 11.39 4.36 -1.93
N GLN A 43 10.44 4.87 -1.14
CA GLN A 43 10.59 6.11 -0.40
C GLN A 43 10.73 5.82 1.09
N GLU A 44 11.53 6.63 1.78
CA GLU A 44 11.58 6.58 3.24
C GLU A 44 10.30 7.16 3.84
N LEU A 45 9.70 6.46 4.80
CA LEU A 45 8.50 6.93 5.48
C LEU A 45 8.84 8.04 6.47
N ASN A 46 8.15 9.17 6.35
CA ASN A 46 8.22 10.23 7.36
C ASN A 46 7.38 9.89 8.60
N SER A 47 7.49 10.70 9.65
CA SER A 47 6.80 10.48 10.93
C SER A 47 5.28 10.46 10.82
N SER A 48 4.69 11.27 9.93
CA SER A 48 3.24 11.31 9.73
C SER A 48 2.75 10.00 9.12
N MET A 49 3.39 9.54 8.04
CA MET A 49 3.06 8.27 7.38
C MET A 49 3.11 7.09 8.35
N ARG A 50 4.16 7.03 9.18
CA ARG A 50 4.28 5.98 10.20
C ARG A 50 3.17 6.07 11.26
N SER A 51 2.78 7.30 11.64
CA SER A 51 1.66 7.53 12.56
C SER A 51 0.32 7.09 11.97
N ASP A 52 0.15 7.25 10.65
CA ASP A 52 -1.02 6.77 9.90
C ASP A 52 -0.97 5.25 9.65
N GLY A 53 0.04 4.56 10.17
CA GLY A 53 0.19 3.11 10.07
C GLY A 53 0.81 2.63 8.77
N TRP A 54 1.43 3.51 7.97
CA TRP A 54 2.11 3.11 6.75
C TRP A 54 3.36 2.32 7.10
N ILE A 55 3.60 1.26 6.35
CA ILE A 55 4.79 0.38 6.49
C ILE A 55 5.60 0.26 5.20
N TYR A 56 5.05 0.74 4.08
CA TYR A 56 5.69 0.76 2.78
C TYR A 56 5.12 1.90 1.93
N TYR A 57 5.97 2.55 1.15
CA TYR A 57 5.59 3.55 0.16
C TYR A 57 6.60 3.56 -0.99
N ALA A 58 6.11 3.58 -2.21
CA ALA A 58 6.92 3.75 -3.40
C ALA A 58 6.15 4.50 -4.48
N THR A 59 6.89 5.17 -5.35
CA THR A 59 6.36 5.89 -6.51
C THR A 59 6.83 5.25 -7.81
N TYR A 60 6.05 5.40 -8.87
CA TYR A 60 6.42 4.98 -10.22
C TYR A 60 5.72 5.88 -11.25
N GLY A 61 6.31 6.03 -12.44
CA GLY A 61 5.63 6.69 -13.56
C GLY A 61 5.22 8.15 -13.34
N GLY A 62 5.89 8.86 -12.43
CA GLY A 62 5.59 10.24 -12.06
C GLY A 62 4.68 10.33 -10.85
N GLU A 63 3.36 10.37 -11.08
CA GLU A 63 2.35 10.62 -10.05
C GLU A 63 1.71 9.34 -9.48
N ASN A 64 2.08 8.17 -10.00
CA ASN A 64 1.52 6.92 -9.51
C ASN A 64 2.26 6.46 -8.26
N SER A 65 1.55 5.78 -7.37
CA SER A 65 2.12 5.29 -6.13
C SER A 65 1.53 3.99 -5.67
N VAL A 66 2.31 3.27 -4.89
CA VAL A 66 1.85 2.11 -4.13
C VAL A 66 2.23 2.29 -2.67
N ARG A 67 1.34 1.88 -1.76
CA ARG A 67 1.62 1.90 -0.33
C ARG A 67 0.98 0.74 0.39
N VAL A 68 1.54 0.43 1.56
CA VAL A 68 0.93 -0.54 2.48
C VAL A 68 0.64 0.13 3.81
N GLU A 69 -0.62 0.01 4.24
CA GLU A 69 -1.10 0.48 5.53
C GLU A 69 -1.41 -0.70 6.45
N GLN A 70 -0.95 -0.65 7.70
CA GLN A 70 -1.31 -1.60 8.73
C GLN A 70 -2.64 -1.20 9.38
N GLY A 71 -3.58 -2.15 9.42
CA GLY A 71 -4.87 -1.99 10.09
C GLY A 71 -5.12 -3.10 11.12
N ILE A 72 -6.21 -2.92 11.88
CA ILE A 72 -6.76 -3.95 12.76
C ILE A 72 -8.20 -4.20 12.32
N LEU A 73 -8.48 -5.42 11.86
CA LEU A 73 -9.85 -5.88 11.68
C LEU A 73 -10.46 -6.08 13.07
N ASN A 74 -11.37 -5.18 13.44
CA ASN A 74 -12.16 -5.26 14.66
C ASN A 74 -13.58 -5.75 14.31
N PRO A 75 -13.92 -7.01 14.63
CA PRO A 75 -15.22 -7.60 14.26
C PRO A 75 -16.42 -6.91 14.91
N GLU A 76 -16.21 -6.15 15.99
CA GLU A 76 -17.26 -5.45 16.74
C GLU A 76 -17.54 -4.03 16.19
N LYS A 77 -16.66 -3.54 15.32
CA LYS A 77 -16.80 -2.23 14.68
C LYS A 77 -17.53 -2.39 13.35
N ARG A 78 -18.79 -2.81 13.40
CA ARG A 78 -19.73 -2.65 12.27
C ARG A 78 -20.35 -1.26 12.39
N THR A 79 -19.80 -0.29 11.68
CA THR A 79 -20.50 0.98 11.39
C THR A 79 -21.48 0.79 10.26
#